data_AF-A0A9D6II28-F1
#
_entry.id   AF-A0A9D6II28-F1
#
_cell.length_a   1.000
_cell.length_b   1.000
_cell.length_c   1.000
_cell.angle_alpha   90.00
_cell.angle_beta   90.00
_cell.angle_gamma   90.00
#
_symmetry.space_group_name_H-M   'P 1'
#
loop_
_entity.id
_entity.type
_entity.pdbx_description
1 polymer ?
#
loop_
_entity_poly.entity_id
_entity_poly.type
_entity_poly.pdbx_seq_one_letter_code
_entity_poly.pdbx_strand_id
1 'polypeptide(L)'
;MNTAEATRQIYWNISHVWVMYVLLAPTLVVGGYGLYRRISSWRRGLPLARFDQPVARLKLLLNHALAQKRTARDRYAGIFHLLIFYGFIILTVATTVVAL
;
A
#
# COMPACT_ATOMS: atom_id res chain seq x y z
N MET A 1 12.67 -37.39 -6.67
CA MET A 1 12.82 -35.92 -6.75
C MET A 1 13.28 -35.43 -5.39
N ASN A 2 14.48 -34.86 -5.29
CA ASN A 2 14.97 -34.28 -4.03
C ASN A 2 14.16 -33.02 -3.72
N THR A 3 13.36 -33.06 -2.67
CA THR A 3 12.51 -31.94 -2.23
C THR A 3 13.30 -30.76 -1.64
N ALA A 4 14.63 -30.87 -1.56
CA ALA A 4 15.53 -29.88 -0.98
C ALA A 4 16.09 -28.86 -1.99
N GLU A 5 15.97 -29.10 -3.30
CA GLU A 5 16.44 -28.14 -4.32
C GLU A 5 15.29 -27.21 -4.74
N ALA A 6 15.54 -25.90 -4.66
CA ALA A 6 14.59 -24.90 -5.14
C ALA A 6 14.44 -25.00 -6.66
N THR A 7 13.21 -25.18 -7.16
CA THR A 7 12.88 -25.26 -8.60
C THR A 7 13.35 -24.03 -9.38
N ARG A 8 13.56 -22.88 -8.71
CA ARG A 8 14.16 -21.65 -9.27
C ARG A 8 15.17 -21.08 -8.27
N GLN A 9 16.41 -20.88 -8.72
CA GLN A 9 17.45 -20.23 -7.91
C GLN A 9 17.08 -18.76 -7.63
N ILE A 10 16.97 -18.41 -6.35
CA ILE A 10 16.71 -17.03 -5.89
C ILE A 10 18.07 -16.33 -5.77
N TYR A 11 18.18 -15.10 -6.29
CA TYR A 11 19.41 -14.30 -6.30
C TYR A 11 20.54 -14.78 -7.23
N TRP A 12 20.19 -15.48 -8.31
CA TRP A 12 21.17 -15.88 -9.33
C TRP A 12 21.98 -14.67 -9.84
N ASN A 13 23.31 -14.78 -9.79
CA ASN A 13 24.29 -13.75 -10.16
C ASN A 13 24.27 -12.45 -9.32
N ILE A 14 23.81 -12.50 -8.06
CA ILE A 14 23.82 -11.34 -7.15
C ILE A 14 24.72 -11.62 -5.95
N SER A 15 25.88 -10.96 -5.88
CA SER A 15 26.86 -11.17 -4.80
C SER A 15 26.59 -10.34 -3.54
N HIS A 16 25.97 -9.17 -3.67
CA HIS A 16 25.85 -8.18 -2.58
C HIS A 16 24.41 -8.05 -2.04
N VAL A 17 23.74 -9.18 -1.79
CA VAL A 17 22.35 -9.22 -1.31
C VAL A 17 22.19 -8.47 0.03
N TRP A 18 23.23 -8.45 0.86
CA TRP A 18 23.23 -7.77 2.17
C TRP A 18 22.92 -6.27 2.07
N VAL A 19 23.25 -5.62 0.95
CA VAL A 19 22.97 -4.18 0.73
C VAL A 19 21.46 -3.91 0.78
N MET A 20 20.64 -4.82 0.25
CA MET A 20 19.18 -4.71 0.32
C MET A 20 18.70 -4.65 1.76
N TYR A 21 19.25 -5.48 2.64
CA TYR A 21 18.87 -5.51 4.06
C TYR A 21 19.38 -4.28 4.81
N VAL A 22 20.58 -3.80 4.49
CA VAL A 22 21.13 -2.56 5.05
C VAL A 22 20.29 -1.34 4.66
N LEU A 23 19.72 -1.30 3.45
CA LEU A 23 18.79 -0.25 3.04
C LEU A 23 17.38 -0.44 3.60
N LEU A 24 16.93 -1.69 3.75
CA LEU A 24 15.62 -2.03 4.30
C LEU A 24 15.50 -1.59 5.76
N ALA A 25 16.51 -1.86 6.59
CA ALA A 25 16.48 -1.55 8.02
C ALA A 25 16.16 -0.06 8.33
N PRO A 26 16.92 0.94 7.83
CA PRO A 26 16.61 2.35 8.07
C PRO A 26 15.28 2.77 7.43
N THR A 27 14.92 2.19 6.27
CA THR A 27 13.62 2.45 5.62
C THR A 27 12.46 2.05 6.53
N LEU A 28 12.54 0.87 7.15
CA LEU A 28 11.53 0.39 8.10
C LEU A 28 11.52 1.23 9.39
N VAL A 29 12.69 1.63 9.90
CA VAL A 29 12.76 2.49 11.09
C VAL A 29 12.11 3.85 10.83
N VAL A 30 12.48 4.52 9.75
CA VAL A 30 11.95 5.84 9.40
C VAL A 30 10.46 5.76 9.06
N GLY A 31 10.06 4.77 8.26
CA GLY A 31 8.65 4.54 7.91
C GLY A 31 7.80 4.21 9.13
N GLY A 32 8.28 3.32 10.00
CA GLY A 32 7.62 2.95 11.25
C GLY A 32 7.49 4.11 12.22
N TYR A 33 8.55 4.92 12.39
CA TYR A 33 8.50 6.12 13.22
C TYR A 33 7.53 7.18 12.67
N GLY A 34 7.53 7.40 11.34
CA GLY A 34 6.58 8.28 10.68
C GLY A 34 5.12 7.85 10.91
N LEU A 35 4.86 6.54 10.78
CA LEU A 35 3.56 5.95 11.05
C LEU A 35 3.16 6.10 12.52
N TYR A 36 4.06 5.80 13.45
CA TYR A 36 3.85 6.00 14.89
C TYR A 36 3.47 7.44 15.21
N ARG A 37 4.22 8.42 14.68
CA ARG A 37 3.95 9.85 14.89
C ARG A 37 2.57 10.22 14.36
N ARG A 38 2.20 9.76 13.17
CA ARG A 38 0.91 10.05 12.55
C ARG A 38 -0.26 9.46 13.35
N ILE A 39 -0.13 8.20 13.77
CA ILE A 39 -1.12 7.51 14.60
C ILE A 39 -1.24 8.21 15.96
N SER A 40 -0.12 8.59 16.58
CA SER A 40 -0.10 9.33 17.84
C SER A 40 -0.85 10.66 17.71
N SER A 41 -0.62 11.41 16.62
CA SER A 41 -1.38 12.63 16.33
C SER A 41 -2.88 12.38 16.16
N TRP A 42 -3.29 11.30 15.46
CA TRP A 42 -4.71 10.95 15.32
C TRP A 42 -5.37 10.57 16.64
N ARG A 43 -4.63 9.90 17.53
CA ARG A 43 -5.12 9.50 18.86
C ARG A 43 -5.28 10.67 19.83
N ARG A 44 -4.62 11.80 19.58
CA ARG A 44 -4.78 13.05 20.36
C ARG A 44 -6.02 13.85 19.99
N GLY A 45 -6.78 13.44 18.97
CA GLY A 45 -8.05 14.07 18.64
C GLY A 45 -9.09 13.87 19.74
N LEU A 46 -9.97 14.86 19.94
CA LEU A 46 -11.07 14.83 20.90
C LEU A 46 -11.98 13.60 20.67
N PRO A 47 -12.66 13.09 21.73
CA PRO A 47 -13.66 12.06 21.57
C PRO A 47 -14.85 12.60 20.76
N LEU A 48 -14.86 12.31 19.45
CA LEU A 48 -16.04 12.50 18.63
C LEU A 48 -16.97 11.30 18.79
N ALA A 49 -18.28 11.53 18.89
CA ALA A 49 -19.29 10.47 18.75
C ALA A 49 -19.15 9.84 17.34
N ARG A 50 -18.49 8.68 17.27
CA ARG A 50 -18.11 8.04 15.99
C ARG A 50 -19.26 7.32 15.31
N PHE A 51 -20.28 6.95 16.08
CA PHE A 51 -21.45 6.19 15.64
C PHE A 51 -22.70 7.03 15.45
N ASP A 52 -22.57 8.36 15.53
CA ASP A 52 -23.71 9.23 15.25
C ASP A 52 -23.93 9.34 13.73
N GLN A 53 -25.11 8.92 13.28
CA GLN A 53 -25.56 8.89 11.87
C GLN A 53 -24.70 8.02 10.91
N PRO A 54 -24.64 6.68 11.13
CA PRO A 54 -23.81 5.77 10.33
C PRO A 54 -24.18 5.77 8.84
N VAL A 55 -25.48 5.89 8.51
CA VAL A 55 -25.96 5.91 7.12
C VAL A 55 -25.52 7.18 6.37
N ALA A 56 -25.60 8.34 7.02
CA ALA A 56 -25.15 9.61 6.42
C ALA A 56 -23.63 9.61 6.19
N ARG A 57 -22.87 9.08 7.15
CA ARG A 57 -21.41 8.92 7.02
C ARG A 57 -21.03 7.89 5.96
N LEU A 58 -21.76 6.78 5.84
CA LEU A 58 -21.53 5.78 4.79
C LEU A 58 -21.78 6.38 3.39
N LYS A 59 -22.86 7.15 3.21
CA LYS A 59 -23.11 7.88 1.95
C LYS A 59 -21.98 8.87 1.63
N LEU A 60 -21.51 9.63 2.63
CA LEU A 60 -20.36 10.53 2.48
C LEU A 60 -19.09 9.78 2.09
N LEU A 61 -18.83 8.65 2.75
CA LEU A 61 -17.66 7.81 2.51
C LEU A 61 -17.71 7.22 1.11
N LEU A 62 -18.82 6.64 0.67
CA LEU A 62 -18.99 6.14 -0.69
C LEU A 62 -18.83 7.26 -1.73
N ASN A 63 -19.45 8.43 -1.50
CA ASN A 63 -19.36 9.55 -2.44
C ASN A 63 -17.94 10.14 -2.51
N HIS A 64 -17.15 10.10 -1.44
CA HIS A 64 -15.77 10.59 -1.45
C HIS A 64 -14.75 9.54 -1.88
N ALA A 65 -14.94 8.30 -1.46
CA ALA A 65 -14.02 7.18 -1.72
C ALA A 65 -14.17 6.64 -3.14
N LEU A 66 -15.41 6.47 -3.64
CA LEU A 66 -15.64 5.95 -4.99
C LEU A 66 -15.57 7.05 -6.04
N ALA A 67 -16.14 8.23 -5.77
CA ALA A 67 -16.12 9.28 -6.78
C ALA A 67 -14.72 9.89 -6.97
N GLN A 68 -13.80 9.68 -6.00
CA GLN A 68 -12.43 10.23 -5.99
C GLN A 68 -12.38 11.69 -6.48
N LYS A 69 -13.44 12.47 -6.22
CA LYS A 69 -13.69 13.77 -6.87
C LYS A 69 -12.54 14.75 -6.63
N ARG A 70 -11.85 14.59 -5.51
CA ARG A 70 -10.68 15.39 -5.14
C ARG A 70 -9.44 15.06 -5.97
N THR A 71 -9.20 13.77 -6.25
CA THR A 71 -8.12 13.30 -7.11
C THR A 71 -8.41 13.59 -8.57
N ALA A 72 -9.68 13.47 -9.01
CA ALA A 72 -10.11 13.84 -10.36
C ALA A 72 -10.03 15.35 -10.64
N ARG A 73 -9.98 16.20 -9.60
CA ARG A 73 -9.87 17.66 -9.76
C ARG A 73 -8.47 18.10 -10.18
N ASP A 74 -7.45 17.32 -9.86
CA ASP A 74 -6.07 17.56 -10.28
C ASP A 74 -5.71 16.54 -11.36
N ARG A 75 -5.62 17.00 -12.61
CA ARG A 75 -5.37 16.16 -13.77
C ARG A 75 -4.02 15.44 -13.70
N TYR A 76 -3.01 16.07 -13.09
CA TYR A 76 -1.70 15.47 -12.89
C TYR A 76 -1.80 14.35 -11.85
N ALA A 77 -2.32 14.65 -10.66
CA ALA A 77 -2.48 13.64 -9.61
C ALA A 77 -3.37 12.46 -10.07
N GLY A 78 -4.43 12.74 -10.83
CA GLY A 78 -5.33 11.74 -11.40
C GLY A 78 -4.65 10.76 -12.34
N ILE A 79 -3.76 11.22 -13.23
CA ILE A 79 -3.03 10.34 -14.16
C ILE A 79 -2.10 9.39 -13.38
N PHE A 80 -1.31 9.89 -12.42
CA PHE A 80 -0.43 9.04 -11.63
C PHE A 80 -1.22 8.01 -10.80
N HIS A 81 -2.33 8.41 -10.18
CA HIS A 81 -3.15 7.48 -9.42
C HIS A 81 -3.77 6.40 -10.32
N LEU A 82 -4.21 6.76 -11.52
CA LEU A 82 -4.77 5.80 -12.48
C LEU A 82 -3.70 4.80 -12.94
N LEU A 83 -2.49 5.26 -13.26
CA LEU A 83 -1.37 4.39 -13.62
C LEU A 83 -1.00 3.42 -12.49
N ILE A 84 -0.90 3.92 -11.26
CA ILE A 84 -0.61 3.09 -10.09
C ILE A 84 -1.73 2.05 -9.88
N PHE A 85 -2.99 2.48 -9.98
CA PHE A 85 -4.15 1.60 -9.81
C PHE A 85 -4.18 0.46 -10.84
N TYR A 86 -4.03 0.79 -12.12
CA TYR A 86 -3.93 -0.24 -13.16
C TYR A 86 -2.69 -1.12 -12.98
N GLY A 87 -1.56 -0.56 -12.54
CA GLY A 87 -0.36 -1.31 -12.19
C GLY A 87 -0.65 -2.39 -11.14
N PHE A 88 -1.34 -2.06 -10.06
CA PHE A 88 -1.75 -3.04 -9.05
C PHE A 88 -2.65 -4.14 -9.62
N ILE A 89 -3.63 -3.79 -10.45
CA ILE A 89 -4.53 -4.77 -11.08
C ILE A 89 -3.72 -5.74 -11.95
N ILE A 90 -2.90 -5.21 -12.85
CA ILE A 90 -2.11 -6.02 -13.80
C ILE A 90 -1.14 -6.93 -13.05
N LEU A 91 -0.40 -6.40 -12.07
CA LEU A 91 0.53 -7.18 -11.24
C LEU A 91 -0.20 -8.28 -10.46
N THR A 92 -1.38 -8.00 -9.93
CA THR A 92 -2.18 -8.99 -9.20
C THR A 92 -2.63 -10.09 -10.14
N VAL A 93 -3.18 -9.76 -11.32
CA VAL A 93 -3.59 -10.75 -12.33
C VAL A 93 -2.40 -11.61 -12.76
N ALA A 94 -1.27 -10.99 -13.11
CA ALA A 94 -0.06 -11.69 -13.51
C ALA A 94 0.43 -12.65 -12.41
N THR A 95 0.43 -12.19 -11.15
CA THR A 95 0.84 -13.02 -10.01
C THR A 95 -0.11 -14.20 -9.81
N THR A 96 -1.42 -13.97 -9.89
CA THR A 96 -2.43 -15.03 -9.78
C THR A 96 -2.31 -16.05 -10.91
N VAL A 97 -2.07 -15.61 -12.14
CA VAL A 97 -1.86 -16.50 -13.30
C VAL A 97 -0.60 -17.35 -13.14
N VAL A 98 0.47 -16.83 -12.53
CA VAL A 98 1.70 -17.60 -12.25
C VAL A 98 1.51 -18.54 -11.06
N ALA A 99 0.63 -18.20 -10.11
CA ALA A 99 0.38 -18.98 -8.91
C ALA A 99 -0.57 -20.18 -9.13
N LEU A 100 -1.46 -20.09 -10.12
CA LEU A 100 -2.38 -21.16 -10.55
C LEU A 100 -1.69 -22.10 -11.54
#